data_AF-A0AAW0Q7Y2-F1
#
_entry.id   AF-A0AAW0Q7Y2-F1
#
_cell.length_a   1.000
_cell.length_b   1.000
_cell.length_c   1.000
_cell.angle_alpha   90.00
_cell.angle_beta   90.00
_cell.angle_gamma   90.00
#
_symmetry.space_group_name_H-M   'P 1'
#
loop_
_entity.id
_entity.type
_entity.pdbx_description
1 polymer ?
#
loop_
_entity_poly.entity_id
_entity_poly.type
_entity_poly.pdbx_seq_one_letter_code
_entity_poly.pdbx_strand_id
1 'polypeptide(L)'
;MRISTIEDDHGTLKDVVDKLEKRNRVLEDKVLDLEARSRLNNVRLVNLPEGAEGADPCSFIESWLPDALDMAPMRVPIVVEKAAPHRTEERHGRAPKTPDNEVSEL
;
A
#
# COMPACT_ATOMS: atom_id res chain seq x y z
N MET A 1 39.95 10.98 33.68
CA MET A 1 38.59 11.42 33.28
C MET A 1 38.40 11.14 31.78
N ARG A 2 38.09 9.89 31.43
CA ARG A 2 37.83 9.45 30.04
C ARG A 2 36.60 8.56 30.00
N ILE A 3 36.49 7.68 31.00
CA ILE A 3 35.33 6.80 31.20
C ILE A 3 34.04 7.63 31.40
N SER A 4 34.06 8.67 32.25
CA SER A 4 32.91 9.57 32.43
C SER A 4 32.40 10.19 31.13
N THR A 5 33.30 10.69 30.26
CA THR A 5 32.91 11.27 28.97
C THR A 5 32.28 10.22 28.05
N ILE A 6 32.83 9.00 28.04
CA ILE A 6 32.28 7.88 27.25
C ILE A 6 30.91 7.47 27.78
N GLU A 7 30.69 7.47 29.10
CA GLU A 7 29.41 7.14 29.72
C GLU A 7 28.34 8.18 29.38
N ASP A 8 28.70 9.46 29.40
CA ASP A 8 27.83 10.57 28.98
C ASP A 8 27.49 10.49 27.48
N ASP A 9 28.49 10.24 26.63
CA ASP A 9 28.32 10.07 25.18
C ASP A 9 27.43 8.84 24.87
N HIS A 10 27.60 7.75 25.62
CA HIS A 10 26.77 6.56 25.47
C HIS A 10 25.33 6.81 25.93
N GLY A 11 25.12 7.57 27.00
CA GLY A 11 23.79 7.99 27.45
C GLY A 11 23.08 8.84 26.39
N THR A 12 23.78 9.84 25.86
CA THR A 12 23.22 10.69 24.80
C THR A 12 22.93 9.91 23.51
N LEU A 13 23.78 8.95 23.13
CA LEU A 13 23.55 8.12 21.96
C LEU A 13 22.32 7.22 22.13
N LYS A 14 22.13 6.62 23.31
CA LYS A 14 20.92 5.86 23.64
C LYS A 14 19.66 6.71 23.54
N ASP A 15 19.69 7.91 24.10
CA ASP A 15 18.55 8.84 24.01
C ASP A 15 18.21 9.21 22.56
N VAL A 16 19.23 9.36 21.70
CA VAL A 16 19.02 9.63 20.27
C VAL A 16 18.41 8.42 19.57
N VAL A 17 18.90 7.21 19.85
CA VAL A 17 18.33 5.97 19.30
C VAL A 17 16.87 5.82 19.70
N ASP A 18 16.54 5.96 20.99
CA ASP A 18 15.16 5.86 21.48
C ASP A 18 14.23 6.89 20.82
N LYS A 19 14.71 8.13 20.62
CA LYS A 19 13.96 9.18 19.94
C LYS A 19 13.75 8.84 18.46
N LEU A 20 14.77 8.30 17.80
CA LEU A 20 14.69 7.91 16.39
C LEU A 20 13.74 6.72 16.20
N GLU A 21 13.81 5.70 17.04
CA GLU A 21 12.91 4.54 17.01
C GLU A 21 11.45 4.96 17.19
N LYS A 22 11.17 5.81 18.19
CA LYS A 22 9.81 6.35 18.41
C LYS A 22 9.32 7.14 17.21
N ARG A 23 10.17 7.99 16.63
CA ARG A 23 9.82 8.77 15.43
C ARG A 23 9.59 7.87 14.23
N ASN A 24 10.40 6.85 14.04
CA ASN A 24 10.28 5.94 12.92
C ASN A 24 8.96 5.17 13.00
N ARG A 25 8.63 4.62 14.17
CA ARG A 25 7.34 3.96 14.39
C ARG A 25 6.15 4.87 14.09
N VAL A 26 6.18 6.13 14.54
CA VAL A 26 5.13 7.10 14.24
C VAL A 26 5.01 7.38 12.74
N LEU A 27 6.13 7.39 12.01
CA LEU A 27 6.13 7.57 10.57
C LEU A 27 5.60 6.34 9.84
N GLU A 28 5.99 5.14 10.26
CA GLU A 28 5.46 3.87 9.73
C GLU A 28 3.94 3.80 9.88
N ASP A 29 3.41 4.10 11.07
CA ASP A 29 1.97 4.12 11.33
C ASP A 29 1.25 5.14 10.43
N LYS A 30 1.84 6.32 10.22
CA LYS A 30 1.29 7.36 9.32
C LYS A 30 1.31 6.93 7.86
N VAL A 31 2.38 6.27 7.41
CA VAL A 31 2.47 5.76 6.03
C VAL A 31 1.42 4.69 5.81
N LEU A 32 1.28 3.74 6.73
CA LEU A 32 0.27 2.69 6.65
C LEU A 32 -1.14 3.28 6.57
N ASP A 33 -1.44 4.26 7.43
CA ASP A 33 -2.73 4.93 7.42
C ASP A 33 -2.98 5.72 6.12
N LEU A 34 -1.96 6.42 5.59
CA LEU A 34 -2.06 7.11 4.30
C LEU A 34 -2.27 6.14 3.13
N GLU A 35 -1.56 5.00 3.13
CA GLU A 35 -1.73 3.96 2.10
C GLU A 35 -3.10 3.31 2.18
N ALA A 36 -3.58 3.02 3.39
CA ALA A 36 -4.93 2.51 3.61
C ALA A 36 -5.96 3.51 3.09
N ARG A 37 -5.87 4.77 3.52
CA ARG A 37 -6.78 5.86 3.10
C ARG A 37 -6.76 6.11 1.60
N SER A 38 -5.59 6.06 0.98
CA SER A 38 -5.44 6.19 -0.48
C SER A 38 -6.18 5.08 -1.24
N ARG A 39 -6.33 3.90 -0.65
CA ARG A 39 -7.00 2.75 -1.27
C ARG A 39 -8.43 2.54 -0.80
N LEU A 40 -8.94 3.33 0.15
CA LEU A 40 -10.30 3.16 0.70
C LEU A 40 -11.40 3.29 -0.37
N ASN A 41 -11.19 4.12 -1.38
CA ASN A 41 -12.15 4.31 -2.45
C ASN A 41 -11.99 3.30 -3.60
N ASN A 42 -11.02 2.38 -3.49
CA ASN A 42 -10.80 1.36 -4.51
C ASN A 42 -11.67 0.14 -4.21
N VAL A 43 -12.53 -0.23 -5.17
CA VAL A 43 -13.35 -1.44 -5.09
C VAL A 43 -12.79 -2.49 -6.03
N ARG A 44 -12.76 -3.76 -5.58
CA ARG A 44 -12.36 -4.90 -6.41
C ARG A 44 -13.58 -5.74 -6.78
N LEU A 45 -13.91 -5.75 -8.06
CA LEU A 45 -14.96 -6.61 -8.61
C LEU A 45 -14.37 -7.98 -8.96
N VAL A 46 -15.07 -9.04 -8.60
CA VAL A 46 -14.67 -10.44 -8.83
C VAL A 46 -15.81 -11.19 -9.52
N ASN A 47 -15.47 -12.26 -10.24
CA ASN A 47 -16.42 -13.07 -11.02
C ASN A 47 -17.12 -12.32 -12.17
N LEU A 48 -16.53 -11.23 -12.66
CA LEU A 48 -16.97 -10.60 -13.90
C LEU A 48 -16.43 -11.42 -15.09
N PRO A 49 -17.25 -11.73 -16.11
CA PRO A 49 -16.77 -12.43 -17.31
C PRO A 49 -15.64 -11.65 -17.98
N GLU A 50 -14.60 -12.36 -18.44
CA GLU A 50 -13.48 -11.72 -19.12
C GLU A 50 -13.94 -10.97 -20.37
N GLY A 51 -13.54 -9.69 -20.47
CA GLY A 51 -13.88 -8.84 -21.61
C GLY A 51 -15.28 -8.21 -21.55
N ALA A 52 -16.08 -8.42 -20.49
CA ALA A 52 -17.39 -7.79 -20.33
C ALA A 52 -17.32 -6.25 -20.36
N GLU A 53 -16.21 -5.69 -19.89
CA GLU A 53 -15.95 -4.25 -19.79
C GLU A 53 -15.74 -3.58 -21.17
N GLY A 54 -15.41 -4.35 -22.21
CA GLY A 54 -15.11 -3.81 -23.54
C GLY A 54 -13.89 -2.88 -23.55
N ALA A 55 -13.95 -1.84 -24.38
CA ALA A 55 -12.85 -0.89 -24.58
C ALA A 55 -12.81 0.25 -23.55
N ASP A 56 -13.91 0.50 -22.83
CA ASP A 56 -14.03 1.55 -21.82
C ASP A 56 -14.59 0.99 -20.50
N PRO A 57 -13.70 0.48 -19.63
CA PRO A 57 -14.09 -0.05 -18.32
C PRO A 57 -14.77 0.96 -17.41
N CYS A 58 -14.45 2.26 -17.50
CA CYS A 58 -15.04 3.27 -16.61
C CYS A 58 -16.53 3.42 -16.90
N SER A 59 -16.89 3.70 -18.15
CA SER A 59 -18.29 3.82 -18.56
C SER A 59 -19.09 2.54 -18.33
N PHE A 60 -18.44 1.38 -18.52
CA PHE A 60 -19.06 0.09 -18.20
C PHE A 60 -19.41 0.01 -16.71
N ILE A 61 -18.48 0.28 -15.79
CA ILE A 61 -18.77 0.20 -14.35
C ILE A 61 -19.78 1.25 -13.89
N GLU A 62 -19.73 2.48 -14.42
CA GLU A 62 -20.68 3.55 -14.07
C GLU A 62 -22.13 3.19 -14.41
N SER A 63 -22.36 2.45 -15.48
CA SER A 63 -23.69 1.98 -15.90
C SER A 63 -24.06 0.62 -15.29
N TRP A 64 -23.14 -0.33 -15.28
CA TRP A 64 -23.37 -1.69 -14.80
C TRP A 64 -23.60 -1.76 -13.29
N LEU A 65 -22.87 -0.96 -12.49
CA LEU A 65 -22.92 -1.07 -11.03
C LEU A 65 -24.29 -0.68 -10.45
N PRO A 66 -24.94 0.43 -10.86
CA PRO A 66 -26.31 0.73 -10.46
C PRO A 66 -27.31 -0.35 -10.84
N ASP A 67 -27.20 -0.87 -12.07
CA ASP A 67 -28.10 -1.90 -12.60
C ASP A 67 -27.95 -3.23 -11.85
N ALA A 68 -26.70 -3.64 -11.57
CA ALA A 68 -26.38 -4.88 -10.86
C ALA A 68 -26.85 -4.87 -9.40
N LEU A 69 -26.96 -3.69 -8.79
CA LEU A 69 -27.38 -3.50 -7.40
C LEU A 69 -28.84 -3.05 -7.26
N ASP A 70 -29.58 -2.94 -8.36
CA ASP A 70 -30.96 -2.43 -8.40
C ASP A 70 -31.11 -1.09 -7.66
N MET A 71 -30.16 -0.18 -7.90
CA MET A 71 -30.10 1.09 -7.19
C MET A 71 -31.18 2.05 -7.69
N ALA A 72 -31.89 2.67 -6.76
CA ALA A 72 -32.78 3.79 -7.10
C ALA A 72 -31.97 4.95 -7.74
N PRO A 73 -32.59 5.76 -8.61
CA PRO A 73 -31.92 6.89 -9.25
C PRO A 73 -31.23 7.79 -8.23
N MET A 74 -29.89 7.84 -8.30
CA MET A 74 -29.10 8.64 -7.37
C MET A 74 -29.14 10.12 -7.78
N ARG A 75 -29.14 11.03 -6.79
CA ARG A 75 -29.05 12.47 -7.05
C ARG A 75 -27.72 12.88 -7.70
N VAL A 76 -26.67 12.10 -7.44
CA VAL A 76 -25.33 12.26 -8.01
C VAL A 76 -24.97 10.92 -8.64
N PRO A 77 -24.58 10.89 -9.93
CA PRO A 77 -24.18 9.64 -10.58
C PRO A 77 -22.90 9.09 -9.96
N ILE A 78 -22.70 7.78 -10.09
CA ILE A 78 -21.42 7.15 -9.80
C ILE A 78 -20.42 7.63 -10.85
N VAL A 79 -19.26 8.10 -10.40
CA VAL A 79 -18.15 8.52 -11.27
C VAL A 79 -16.94 7.69 -10.92
N VAL A 80 -16.36 7.04 -11.91
CA VAL A 80 -15.19 6.17 -11.76
C VAL A 80 -13.96 6.90 -12.30
N GLU A 81 -13.04 7.25 -11.41
CA GLU A 81 -11.79 7.93 -11.79
C GLU A 81 -10.91 7.03 -12.70
N LYS A 82 -10.83 5.75 -12.35
CA LYS A 82 -10.03 4.77 -13.08
C LYS A 82 -10.59 3.38 -12.88
N ALA A 83 -10.74 2.65 -13.98
CA ALA A 83 -11.00 1.21 -13.99
C ALA A 83 -9.93 0.52 -14.83
N ALA A 84 -9.48 -0.63 -14.37
CA ALA A 84 -8.54 -1.47 -15.11
C ALA A 84 -8.83 -2.94 -14.80
N PRO A 85 -8.84 -3.82 -15.81
CA PRO A 85 -8.95 -5.25 -15.60
C PRO A 85 -7.77 -5.72 -14.74
N HIS A 86 -8.04 -6.20 -13.53
CA HIS A 86 -7.02 -6.87 -12.74
C HIS A 86 -7.07 -8.36 -13.04
N ARG A 87 -6.42 -8.76 -14.14
CA ARG A 87 -6.16 -10.17 -14.40
C ARG A 87 -5.24 -10.66 -13.30
N THR A 88 -5.72 -11.62 -12.50
CA THR A 88 -4.87 -12.29 -11.53
C THR A 88 -3.95 -13.18 -12.33
N GLU A 89 -2.87 -12.62 -12.90
CA GLU A 89 -1.77 -13.47 -13.33
C GLU A 89 -1.34 -14.24 -12.09
N GLU A 90 -1.26 -15.57 -12.22
CA GLU A 90 -0.58 -16.39 -11.23
C GLU A 90 0.72 -15.67 -10.90
N ARG A 91 0.86 -15.22 -9.64
CA ARG A 91 2.13 -14.74 -9.13
C ARG A 91 3.06 -15.96 -9.08
N HIS A 92 3.58 -16.36 -10.24
CA HIS A 92 4.75 -17.22 -10.31
C HIS A 92 5.80 -16.53 -9.43
N GLY A 93 6.22 -17.28 -8.41
CA GLY A 93 6.85 -16.75 -7.22
C GLY A 93 7.90 -15.69 -7.53
N ARG A 94 7.70 -14.48 -6.98
CA ARG A 94 8.83 -13.60 -6.73
C ARG A 94 9.71 -14.33 -5.71
N ALA A 95 10.66 -15.11 -6.19
CA ALA A 95 11.71 -15.67 -5.36
C ALA A 95 12.32 -14.52 -4.55
N PRO A 96 12.56 -14.70 -3.24
CA PRO A 96 13.28 -13.69 -2.48
C PRO A 96 14.64 -13.52 -3.15
N LYS A 97 14.98 -12.29 -3.54
CA LYS A 97 16.38 -11.99 -3.86
C LYS A 97 17.15 -12.24 -2.57
N THR A 98 17.94 -13.30 -2.54
CA THR A 98 18.99 -13.47 -1.54
C THR A 98 19.81 -12.18 -1.54
N PRO A 99 20.08 -11.58 -0.36
CA PRO A 99 20.99 -10.45 -0.31
C PRO A 99 22.37 -10.93 -0.76
N ASP A 100 22.96 -10.20 -1.70
CA ASP A 100 24.36 -10.34 -2.10
C ASP A 100 25.21 -10.01 -0.87
N ASN A 101 25.59 -11.05 -0.13
CA ASN A 101 26.58 -10.96 0.94
C ASN A 101 27.83 -11.71 0.50
N GLU A 102 28.54 -11.16 -0.47
CA GLU A 102 29.99 -11.38 -0.58
C GLU A 102 30.69 -10.41 0.37
N VAL A 103 30.71 -10.77 1.66
CA VAL A 103 31.87 -10.40 2.49
C VAL A 103 32.87 -11.53 2.33
N SER A 104 33.83 -11.30 1.43
CA SER A 104 35.08 -12.06 1.41
C SER A 104 35.67 -12.09 2.81
N GLU A 105 35.99 -13.30 3.26
CA GLU A 105 36.81 -13.56 4.42
C GLU A 105 38.23 -12.99 4.25
N LEU A 106 38.82 -12.63 5.40
CA LEU A 106 40.21 -12.23 5.72
C LEU A 106 40.52 -10.73 5.77
#